data_AF-A0A2H6JVS2-F1
#
_entry.id   AF-A0A2H6JVS2-F1
#
_cell.length_a   1.000
_cell.length_b   1.000
_cell.length_c   1.000
_cell.angle_alpha   90.00
_cell.angle_beta   90.00
_cell.angle_gamma   90.00
#
_symmetry.space_group_name_H-M   'P 1'
#
loop_
_entity.id
_entity.type
_entity.pdbx_description
1 polymer ?
#
loop_
_entity_poly.entity_id
_entity_poly.type
_entity_poly.pdbx_seq_one_letter_code
_entity_poly.pdbx_strand_id
1 'polypeptide(L)'
;MAEITDVKIYRTENTGNLKAYASVTLDDAYVVHGLRVLEGENGLWVSMPASKNKKGEYKDIFHPISRDSRETLINAVLESYNSSE
;
A
#
# COMPACT_ATOMS: atom_id res chain seq x y z
N MET A 1 1.82 10.38 15.14
CA MET A 1 1.73 9.54 13.92
C MET A 1 0.34 9.71 13.37
N ALA A 2 0.16 9.77 12.05
CA ALA A 2 -1.18 9.70 11.48
C ALA A 2 -1.76 8.31 11.75
N GLU A 3 -3.01 8.26 12.19
CA GLU A 3 -3.76 7.04 12.45
C GLU A 3 -4.35 6.49 11.17
N ILE A 4 -4.26 5.18 10.95
CA ILE A 4 -4.90 4.52 9.81
C ILE A 4 -6.29 4.13 10.26
N THR A 5 -7.28 4.82 9.72
CA THR A 5 -8.67 4.76 10.16
C THR A 5 -9.51 3.84 9.29
N ASP A 6 -9.13 3.65 8.02
CA ASP A 6 -9.79 2.70 7.11
C ASP A 6 -8.79 2.18 6.08
N VAL A 7 -9.00 0.93 5.63
CA VAL A 7 -8.22 0.30 4.57
C VAL A 7 -9.16 -0.42 3.61
N LYS A 8 -9.08 -0.06 2.33
CA LYS A 8 -9.85 -0.70 1.25
C LYS A 8 -8.94 -1.48 0.33
N ILE A 9 -9.26 -2.75 0.15
CA ILE A 9 -8.52 -3.69 -0.68
C ILE A 9 -9.29 -3.95 -1.98
N TYR A 10 -8.56 -3.91 -3.09
CA TYR A 10 -9.07 -4.20 -4.43
C TYR A 10 -8.23 -5.34 -5.01
N ARG A 11 -8.66 -6.58 -4.77
CA ARG A 11 -7.97 -7.79 -5.26
C ARG A 11 -7.95 -7.82 -6.79
N THR A 12 -6.86 -8.34 -7.35
CA THR A 12 -6.73 -8.57 -8.80
C THR A 12 -6.69 -10.06 -9.09
N GLU A 13 -7.33 -10.46 -10.19
CA GLU A 13 -7.32 -11.84 -10.67
C GLU A 13 -6.07 -12.19 -11.50
N ASN A 14 -5.11 -11.27 -11.62
CA ASN A 14 -3.91 -11.49 -12.40
C ASN A 14 -3.00 -12.56 -11.77
N THR A 15 -2.39 -13.39 -12.62
CA THR A 15 -1.39 -14.41 -12.26
C THR A 15 0.01 -13.85 -11.96
N GLY A 16 0.16 -12.53 -11.98
CA GLY A 16 1.42 -11.85 -11.71
C GLY A 16 1.75 -11.72 -10.22
N ASN A 17 2.79 -10.95 -9.93
CA ASN A 17 3.19 -10.61 -8.57
C ASN A 17 2.23 -9.61 -7.89
N LEU A 18 1.46 -8.82 -8.64
CA LEU A 18 0.45 -7.92 -8.08
C LEU A 18 -0.77 -8.72 -7.62
N LYS A 19 -1.14 -8.59 -6.34
CA LYS A 19 -2.26 -9.31 -5.72
C LYS A 19 -3.44 -8.41 -5.41
N ALA A 20 -3.18 -7.15 -5.04
CA ALA A 20 -4.21 -6.15 -4.87
C ALA A 20 -3.67 -4.74 -5.03
N TYR A 21 -4.59 -3.81 -5.34
CA TYR A 21 -4.42 -2.41 -5.00
C TYR A 21 -5.03 -2.14 -3.63
N ALA A 22 -4.52 -1.14 -2.93
CA ALA A 22 -5.03 -0.70 -1.65
C ALA A 22 -5.18 0.82 -1.60
N SER A 23 -6.17 1.27 -0.84
CA SER A 23 -6.31 2.66 -0.41
C SER A 23 -6.40 2.71 1.10
N VAL A 24 -5.75 3.71 1.70
CA VAL A 24 -5.76 3.92 3.15
C VAL A 24 -6.32 5.28 3.49
N THR A 25 -7.13 5.35 4.53
CA THR A 25 -7.62 6.61 5.11
C THR A 25 -6.79 6.93 6.35
N LEU A 26 -6.29 8.16 6.42
CA LEU A 26 -5.49 8.68 7.51
C LEU A 26 -6.30 9.72 8.28
N ASP A 27 -6.38 9.55 9.60
CA ASP A 27 -7.04 10.44 10.55
C ASP A 27 -8.49 10.81 10.15
N ASP A 28 -9.23 9.91 9.49
CA ASP A 28 -10.56 10.16 8.89
C ASP A 28 -10.63 11.39 7.95
N ALA A 29 -9.48 11.89 7.51
CA ALA A 29 -9.37 13.19 6.86
C ALA A 29 -8.78 13.11 5.45
N TYR A 30 -7.90 12.14 5.20
CA TYR A 30 -7.17 12.02 3.94
C TYR A 30 -7.15 10.60 3.44
N VAL A 31 -7.37 10.42 2.13
CA VAL A 31 -7.22 9.10 1.50
C VAL A 31 -5.97 9.10 0.63
N VAL A 32 -5.16 8.04 0.77
CA VAL A 32 -4.03 7.74 -0.10
C VAL A 32 -4.39 6.54 -0.95
N HIS A 33 -4.41 6.74 -2.27
CA HIS A 33 -4.64 5.69 -3.26
C HIS A 33 -3.33 5.15 -3.83
N GLY A 34 -3.41 3.97 -4.45
CA GLY A 34 -2.33 3.45 -5.29
C GLY A 34 -1.24 2.69 -4.53
N LEU A 35 -1.50 2.31 -3.27
CA LEU A 35 -0.70 1.29 -2.62
C LEU A 35 -0.94 -0.04 -3.33
N ARG A 36 0.06 -0.92 -3.33
CA ARG A 36 -0.04 -2.22 -3.99
C ARG A 36 0.45 -3.31 -3.07
N VAL A 37 -0.34 -4.38 -2.94
CA VAL A 37 0.06 -5.63 -2.30
C VAL A 37 0.65 -6.53 -3.38
N LEU A 38 1.90 -6.93 -3.16
CA LEU A 38 2.71 -7.70 -4.09
C LEU A 38 3.17 -8.99 -3.40
N GLU A 39 3.32 -10.07 -4.16
CA GLU A 39 3.88 -11.34 -3.72
C GLU A 39 5.24 -11.56 -4.39
N GLY A 40 6.25 -11.86 -3.58
CA GLY A 40 7.57 -12.26 -4.04
C GLY A 40 8.03 -13.54 -3.33
N GLU A 41 9.29 -13.91 -3.52
CA GLU A 41 9.87 -15.13 -2.94
C GLU A 41 9.82 -15.18 -1.41
N ASN A 42 9.88 -14.01 -0.76
CA ASN A 42 9.82 -13.87 0.71
C ASN A 42 8.40 -13.57 1.23
N GLY A 43 7.36 -13.79 0.41
CA GLY A 43 5.97 -13.57 0.77
C GLY A 43 5.41 -12.21 0.34
N LEU A 44 4.31 -11.82 0.99
CA LEU A 44 3.57 -10.59 0.67
C LEU A 44 4.26 -9.35 1.20
N TRP A 45 4.24 -8.27 0.41
CA TRP A 45 4.77 -6.97 0.80
C TRP A 45 3.97 -5.84 0.15
N VAL A 46 4.08 -4.64 0.71
CA VAL A 46 3.35 -3.45 0.24
C VAL A 46 4.32 -2.46 -0.40
N SER A 47 4.03 -2.04 -1.62
CA SER A 47 4.71 -0.92 -2.26
C SER A 47 3.88 0.36 -2.16
N MET A 48 4.59 1.46 -1.96
CA MET A 48 3.99 2.79 -1.90
C MET A 48 3.50 3.26 -3.29
N PRO A 49 2.58 4.25 -3.35
CA PRO A 49 2.17 4.86 -4.60
C PRO A 49 3.33 5.62 -5.22
N ALA A 50 3.63 5.36 -6.49
CA ALA A 50 4.74 5.98 -7.20
C ALA A 50 4.30 6.47 -8.58
N SER A 51 4.82 7.63 -8.99
CA SER A 51 4.63 8.17 -10.35
C SER A 51 5.94 8.09 -11.12
N LYS A 52 5.82 7.77 -12.41
CA LYS A 52 6.95 7.82 -13.35
C LYS A 52 7.15 9.25 -13.82
N ASN A 53 8.38 9.76 -13.73
CA ASN A 53 8.73 11.09 -14.24
C ASN A 53 9.00 11.04 -15.77
N LYS A 54 9.19 12.21 -16.40
CA LYS A 54 9.49 12.31 -17.84
C LYS A 54 10.79 11.60 -18.27
N LYS A 55 11.72 11.38 -17.32
CA LYS A 55 12.98 10.66 -17.54
C LYS A 55 12.83 9.14 -17.36
N GLY A 56 11.65 8.69 -16.95
CA GLY A 56 11.32 7.29 -16.76
C GLY A 56 11.59 6.73 -15.36
N GLU A 57 12.02 7.56 -14.41
CA GLU A 57 12.29 7.16 -13.03
C GLU A 57 11.00 7.18 -12.22
N TYR A 58 10.81 6.19 -11.35
CA TYR A 58 9.70 6.15 -10.40
C TYR A 58 10.07 6.88 -9.12
N LYS A 59 9.18 7.75 -8.66
CA LYS A 59 9.29 8.40 -7.36
C LYS A 59 8.01 8.19 -6.57
N ASP A 60 8.16 7.83 -5.31
CA ASP A 60 7.05 7.72 -4.38
C ASP A 60 6.34 9.07 -4.27
N ILE A 61 5.03 9.05 -4.48
CA ILE A 61 4.14 10.20 -4.32
C ILE A 61 3.80 10.38 -2.85
N PHE A 62 3.63 9.26 -2.14
CA PHE A 62 3.37 9.21 -0.71
C PHE A 62 4.31 8.18 -0.08
N HIS A 63 4.98 8.55 1.00
CA HIS A 63 5.78 7.62 1.77
C HIS A 63 5.87 8.05 3.24
N PRO A 64 5.83 7.10 4.20
CA PRO A 64 6.13 7.37 5.59
C PRO A 64 7.61 7.74 5.76
N ILE A 65 7.88 8.76 6.59
CA ILE A 65 9.23 9.25 6.88
C ILE A 65 9.93 8.36 7.93
N SER A 66 9.19 7.93 8.96
CA SER A 66 9.73 7.11 10.04
C SER A 66 9.56 5.61 9.76
N ARG A 67 10.42 4.80 10.38
CA ARG A 67 10.33 3.34 10.33
C ARG A 67 9.02 2.83 10.94
N ASP A 68 8.65 3.35 12.11
CA ASP A 68 7.46 2.90 12.84
C ASP A 68 6.18 3.20 12.04
N SER A 69 6.11 4.36 11.38
CA SER A 69 4.99 4.70 10.49
C SER A 69 4.95 3.80 9.25
N ARG A 70 6.12 3.37 8.75
CA ARG A 70 6.21 2.42 7.65
C ARG A 70 5.70 1.04 8.05
N GLU A 71 6.17 0.52 9.18
CA GLU A 71 5.73 -0.78 9.69
C GLU A 71 4.22 -0.78 9.99
N THR A 72 3.72 0.27 10.65
CA THR A 72 2.28 0.45 10.92
C THR A 72 1.45 0.42 9.64
N LEU A 73 1.87 1.16 8.61
CA LEU A 73 1.18 1.22 7.32
C LEU A 73 1.19 -0.12 6.59
N ILE A 74 2.34 -0.79 6.55
CA ILE A 74 2.46 -2.09 5.88
C ILE A 74 1.57 -3.13 6.57
N ASN A 75 1.63 -3.20 7.89
CA ASN A 75 0.87 -4.19 8.67
C ASN A 75 -0.64 -4.00 8.49
N ALA A 76 -1.14 -2.76 8.64
CA ALA A 76 -2.57 -2.47 8.46
C ALA A 76 -3.09 -2.89 7.06
N VAL A 77 -2.29 -2.66 6.01
CA VAL A 77 -2.67 -3.06 4.64
C VAL A 77 -2.64 -4.57 4.46
N LEU A 78 -1.61 -5.26 4.97
CA LEU A 78 -1.50 -6.72 4.85
C LEU A 78 -2.57 -7.45 5.68
N GLU A 79 -2.86 -6.98 6.90
CA GLU A 79 -3.92 -7.50 7.76
C GLU A 79 -5.29 -7.36 7.09
N SER A 80 -5.57 -6.18 6.54
CA SER A 80 -6.80 -5.95 5.76
C SER A 80 -6.88 -6.86 4.53
N TYR A 81 -5.78 -7.02 3.78
CA TYR A 81 -5.73 -7.90 2.61
C TYR A 81 -6.02 -9.37 2.96
N ASN A 82 -5.47 -9.85 4.07
CA ASN A 82 -5.68 -11.23 4.53
C ASN A 82 -7.09 -11.45 5.10
N SER A 83 -7.70 -10.42 5.68
CA SER A 83 -9.05 -10.50 6.27
C SER A 83 -10.18 -10.26 5.26
N SER A 84 -9.88 -9.57 4.16
CA SER A 84 -10.83 -9.31 3.09
C SER A 84 -10.94 -10.55 2.20
N GLU A 85 -11.75 -11.56 2.54
CA GLU A 85 -12.05 -12.68 1.61
C GLU A 85 -12.71 -12.21 0.31
#